data_AF-A0A939NS03-F1
#
_entry.id   AF-A0A939NS03-F1
#
_cell.length_a   1.000
_cell.length_b   1.000
_cell.length_c   1.000
_cell.angle_alpha   90.00
_cell.angle_beta   90.00
_cell.angle_gamma   90.00
#
_symmetry.space_group_name_H-M   'P 1'
#
loop_
_entity.id
_entity.type
_entity.pdbx_description
1 polymer ?
#
loop_
_entity_poly.entity_id
_entity_poly.type
_entity_poly.pdbx_seq_one_letter_code
_entity_poly.pdbx_strand_id
1 'polypeptide(L)'
;MAGYKLPLYITTDPSDLLVDALKEQGATPTVRLMKWNEPAEICDANYVNRAPAGPVDEGTETHPIVLKLFGDLSKPESLVLTEDHF
;
A
#
# COMPACT_ATOMS: atom_id res chain seq x y z
N MET A 1 -3.90 -8.90 13.38
CA MET A 1 -3.07 -7.73 13.02
C MET A 1 -3.93 -6.47 12.84
N ALA A 2 -5.00 -6.49 12.05
CA ALA A 2 -5.90 -5.33 11.86
C ALA A 2 -6.62 -4.80 13.12
N GLY A 3 -6.64 -5.55 14.23
CA GLY A 3 -7.20 -5.08 15.50
C GLY A 3 -6.27 -4.16 16.31
N TYR A 4 -4.99 -4.07 15.96
CA TYR A 4 -4.09 -3.07 16.52
C TYR A 4 -4.22 -1.82 15.66
N LYS A 5 -4.77 -0.73 16.19
CA LYS A 5 -4.91 0.53 15.48
C LYS A 5 -3.54 1.18 15.26
N LEU A 6 -2.79 0.67 14.28
CA LEU A 6 -1.46 1.18 13.96
C LEU A 6 -1.54 2.18 12.81
N PRO A 7 -0.71 3.23 12.83
CA PRO A 7 -0.66 4.22 11.76
C PRO A 7 -0.02 3.68 10.46
N LEU A 8 0.81 2.64 10.56
CA LEU A 8 1.56 2.09 9.44
C LEU A 8 1.58 0.56 9.50
N TYR A 9 1.30 -0.06 8.36
CA TYR A 9 1.46 -1.48 8.12
C TYR A 9 2.38 -1.68 6.92
N ILE A 10 3.32 -2.61 7.04
CA ILE A 10 4.22 -3.00 5.96
C ILE A 10 3.94 -4.46 5.65
N THR A 11 3.74 -4.79 4.38
CA THR A 11 3.43 -6.15 3.93
C THR A 11 4.24 -6.54 2.70
N THR A 12 4.63 -7.80 2.63
CA THR A 12 5.18 -8.43 1.42
C THR A 12 4.10 -9.11 0.58
N ASP A 13 2.88 -9.23 1.10
CA ASP A 13 1.74 -9.76 0.37
C ASP A 13 1.20 -8.69 -0.62
N PRO A 14 1.13 -8.99 -1.93
CA PRO A 14 0.69 -8.02 -2.94
C PRO A 14 -0.84 -7.90 -3.06
N SER A 15 -1.61 -8.72 -2.33
CA SER A 15 -3.08 -8.69 -2.38
C SER A 15 -3.67 -7.54 -1.55
N ASP A 16 -4.98 -7.34 -1.64
CA ASP A 16 -5.71 -6.34 -0.84
C ASP A 16 -6.29 -6.91 0.46
N LEU A 17 -5.95 -8.15 0.86
CA LEU A 17 -6.50 -8.78 2.06
C LEU A 17 -6.32 -7.94 3.34
N LEU A 18 -5.15 -7.33 3.53
CA LEU A 18 -4.90 -6.46 4.69
C LEU A 18 -5.67 -5.13 4.58
N VAL A 19 -5.80 -4.60 3.36
CA VAL A 19 -6.53 -3.35 3.08
C VAL A 19 -8.02 -3.54 3.38
N ASP A 20 -8.59 -4.65 2.92
CA ASP A 20 -9.99 -4.98 3.13
C ASP A 20 -10.28 -5.25 4.61
N ALA A 21 -9.41 -5.99 5.30
CA ALA A 21 -9.55 -6.22 6.74
C ALA A 21 -9.52 -4.91 7.56
N LEU A 22 -8.73 -3.91 7.16
CA LEU A 22 -8.73 -2.59 7.82
C LEU A 22 -10.01 -1.80 7.55
N LYS A 23 -10.54 -1.85 6.32
CA LYS A 23 -11.83 -1.24 5.98
C LYS A 23 -12.99 -1.88 6.75
N GLU A 24 -12.99 -3.20 6.91
CA GLU A 24 -13.98 -3.92 7.71
C GLU A 24 -13.97 -3.50 9.19
N GLN A 25 -12.83 -3.03 9.70
CA GLN A 25 -12.69 -2.45 11.04
C GLN A 25 -13.03 -0.95 11.11
N GLY A 26 -13.50 -0.36 10.00
CA GLY A 26 -13.91 1.05 9.91
C GLY A 26 -12.79 2.05 9.66
N ALA A 27 -11.58 1.59 9.27
CA ALA A 27 -10.49 2.47 8.86
C ALA A 27 -10.57 2.80 7.35
N THR A 28 -9.90 3.88 6.96
CA THR A 28 -9.78 4.37 5.57
C THR A 28 -8.31 4.30 5.15
N PRO A 29 -7.78 3.10 4.83
CA PRO A 29 -6.37 2.91 4.55
C PRO A 29 -5.94 3.55 3.23
N THR A 30 -4.74 4.14 3.24
CA THR A 30 -4.04 4.59 2.03
C THR A 30 -3.01 3.55 1.62
N VAL A 31 -3.10 3.05 0.39
CA VAL A 31 -2.13 2.10 -0.16
C VAL A 31 -0.96 2.86 -0.78
N ARG A 32 0.26 2.42 -0.46
CA ARG A 32 1.51 2.90 -1.05
C ARG A 32 2.30 1.70 -1.57
N LEU A 33 3.02 1.88 -2.67
CA LEU A 33 3.90 0.85 -3.22
C LEU A 33 5.36 1.26 -3.06
N MET A 34 6.20 0.27 -2.76
CA MET A 34 7.63 0.44 -2.90
C MET A 34 7.99 0.56 -4.39
N LYS A 35 8.77 1.58 -4.74
CA LYS A 35 9.03 2.00 -6.13
C LYS A 35 10.25 1.28 -6.72
N TRP A 36 10.23 -0.04 -6.69
CA TRP A 36 11.33 -0.85 -7.20
C TRP A 36 11.51 -0.74 -8.72
N ASN A 37 10.42 -0.54 -9.45
CA ASN A 37 10.42 -0.42 -10.90
C ASN A 37 9.47 0.68 -11.36
N GLU A 38 9.63 1.10 -12.62
CA GLU A 38 8.80 2.15 -13.24
C GLU A 38 7.29 1.84 -13.15
N PRO A 39 6.81 0.60 -13.42
CA PRO A 39 5.40 0.30 -13.24
C PRO A 39 4.89 0.45 -11.80
N ALA A 40 5.68 0.09 -10.79
CA ALA A 40 5.35 0.28 -9.38
C ALA A 40 5.32 1.77 -8.99
N GLU A 41 6.25 2.59 -9.51
CA GLU A 41 6.22 4.04 -9.32
C GLU A 41 4.97 4.68 -9.94
N ILE A 42 4.64 4.33 -11.18
CA ILE A 42 3.43 4.81 -11.86
C ILE A 42 2.19 4.37 -11.08
N CYS A 43 2.17 3.14 -10.57
CA CYS A 43 1.06 2.62 -9.78
C CYS A 43 0.92 3.35 -8.43
N ASP A 44 2.00 3.61 -7.70
CA ASP A 44 2.01 4.43 -6.48
C ASP A 44 1.47 5.84 -6.74
N ALA A 45 1.92 6.49 -7.82
CA ALA A 45 1.44 7.81 -8.22
C ALA A 45 -0.07 7.81 -8.51
N ASN A 46 -0.60 6.75 -9.12
CA ASN A 46 -2.03 6.59 -9.34
C ASN A 46 -2.82 6.43 -8.04
N TYR A 47 -2.27 5.75 -7.02
CA TYR A 47 -2.89 5.69 -5.69
C TYR A 47 -2.93 7.08 -5.03
N VAL A 48 -1.82 7.81 -5.07
CA VAL A 48 -1.73 9.19 -4.53
C VAL A 48 -2.70 10.13 -5.26
N ASN A 49 -2.85 10.01 -6.57
CA ASN A 49 -3.78 10.87 -7.32
C ASN A 49 -5.26 10.56 -7.01
N ARG A 50 -5.60 9.31 -6.67
CA ARG A 50 -6.98 8.90 -6.31
C ARG A 50 -7.37 9.27 -4.89
N ALA A 51 -6.39 9.32 -4.00
CA ALA A 51 -6.55 9.77 -2.62
C ALA A 51 -5.30 10.59 -2.28
N PRO A 52 -5.33 11.93 -2.47
CA PRO A 52 -4.18 12.80 -2.24
C PRO A 52 -3.83 12.77 -0.75
N ALA A 53 -3.00 11.81 -0.39
CA ALA A 53 -2.22 11.84 0.83
C ALA A 53 -1.23 12.99 0.67
N GLY A 54 -1.33 13.99 1.54
CA GLY A 54 -0.43 15.14 1.50
C GLY A 54 1.03 14.68 1.65
N PRO A 55 2.00 15.54 1.31
CA PRO A 55 3.43 15.25 1.51
C PRO A 55 3.82 14.99 2.98
N VAL A 56 2.86 15.11 3.92
CA VAL A 56 2.97 14.82 5.35
C VAL A 56 1.71 14.05 5.82
N ASP A 57 1.24 13.05 5.08
CA ASP A 57 0.27 12.10 5.63
C ASP A 57 1.02 11.15 6.57
N GLU A 58 1.27 11.59 7.79
CA GLU A 58 1.59 10.68 8.89
C GLU A 58 0.35 9.81 9.08
N GLY A 59 0.46 8.53 8.71
CA GLY A 59 -0.65 7.59 8.86
C GLY A 59 -1.24 7.68 10.27
N THR A 60 -2.55 7.48 10.39
CA THR A 60 -3.24 7.55 11.69
C THR A 60 -3.96 6.25 11.97
N GLU A 61 -4.44 6.09 13.20
CA GLU A 61 -5.27 4.95 13.59
C GLU A 61 -6.52 4.77 12.72
N THR A 62 -7.08 5.88 12.20
CA THR A 62 -8.29 5.88 11.37
C THR A 62 -7.96 5.91 9.88
N HIS A 63 -6.82 6.48 9.48
CA HIS A 63 -6.32 6.55 8.11
C HIS A 63 -4.91 5.96 8.04
N PRO A 64 -4.77 4.64 8.20
CA PRO A 64 -3.45 4.03 8.24
C PRO A 64 -2.84 3.92 6.84
N ILE A 65 -1.51 3.88 6.78
CA ILE A 65 -0.80 3.58 5.54
C ILE A 65 -0.52 2.09 5.45
N VAL A 66 -0.82 1.50 4.30
CA VAL A 66 -0.43 0.13 3.94
C VAL A 66 0.64 0.21 2.85
N LEU A 67 1.90 -0.05 3.23
CA LEU A 67 3.01 -0.12 2.30
C LEU A 67 3.19 -1.56 1.81
N LYS A 68 2.93 -1.80 0.51
CA LYS A 68 3.19 -3.09 -0.14
C LYS A 68 4.60 -3.08 -0.73
N LEU A 69 5.42 -4.03 -0.30
CA LEU A 69 6.82 -4.09 -0.70
C LEU A 69 7.02 -4.68 -2.10
N PHE A 70 6.17 -5.60 -2.55
CA PHE A 70 6.41 -6.36 -3.80
C PHE A 70 5.38 -6.09 -4.88
N GLY A 71 4.88 -4.85 -4.94
CA GLY A 71 3.89 -4.41 -5.92
C GLY A 71 2.45 -4.77 -5.52
N ASP A 72 1.55 -4.69 -6.50
CA ASP A 72 0.12 -4.91 -6.33
C ASP A 72 -0.42 -5.94 -7.33
N LEU A 73 -1.21 -6.91 -6.88
CA LEU A 73 -1.81 -7.93 -7.76
C LEU A 73 -2.74 -7.34 -8.82
N SER A 74 -3.37 -6.21 -8.55
CA SER A 74 -4.22 -5.50 -9.52
C SER A 74 -3.40 -4.86 -10.64
N LYS A 75 -2.08 -4.72 -10.45
CA LYS A 75 -1.14 -4.22 -11.44
C LYS A 75 0.06 -5.17 -11.55
N PRO A 76 -0.08 -6.34 -12.20
CA PRO A 76 0.93 -7.41 -12.20
C PRO A 76 2.33 -7.00 -12.66
N GLU A 77 2.41 -6.02 -13.56
CA GLU A 77 3.66 -5.40 -14.04
C GLU A 77 4.46 -4.66 -12.95
N SER A 78 3.82 -4.31 -11.82
CA SER A 78 4.49 -3.73 -10.65
C SER A 78 5.14 -4.78 -9.74
N LEU A 79 4.83 -6.07 -9.93
CA LEU A 79 5.24 -7.11 -9.00
C LEU A 79 6.75 -7.33 -9.05
N VAL A 80 7.34 -7.53 -7.87
CA VAL A 80 8.72 -7.97 -7.73
C VAL A 80 8.75 -9.35 -7.11
N LEU A 81 9.02 -10.37 -7.93
CA LEU A 81 8.97 -11.78 -7.53
C LEU A 81 10.37 -12.36 -7.25
N THR A 82 11.41 -11.75 -7.80
CA THR A 82 12.80 -12.19 -7.71
C THR A 82 13.72 -11.00 -7.52
N GLU A 83 14.89 -11.24 -6.93
CA GLU A 83 15.89 -10.18 -6.68
C GLU A 83 16.47 -9.54 -7.95
N ASP A 84 16.28 -10.19 -9.10
CA ASP A 84 16.73 -9.70 -10.41
C ASP A 84 15.89 -8.52 -10.94
N HIS A 85 14.79 -8.17 -10.27
CA HIS A 85 13.80 -7.15 -10.69
C HIS A 85 13.80 -5.90 -9.79
N PHE A 86 14.92 -5.60 -9.12
CA PHE A 86 15.13 -4.42 -8.29
C PHE A 86 16.01 -3.36 -8.97
#